data_AF-A0A3B8MM57-F1
#
_entry.id   AF-A0A3B8MM57-F1
#
_cell.length_a   1.000
_cell.length_b   1.000
_cell.length_c   1.000
_cell.angle_alpha   90.00
_cell.angle_beta   90.00
_cell.angle_gamma   90.00
#
_symmetry.space_group_name_H-M   'P 1'
#
loop_
_entity.id
_entity.type
_entity.pdbx_description
1 polymer ?
#
loop_
_entity_poly.entity_id
_entity_poly.type
_entity_poly.pdbx_seq_one_letter_code
_entity_poly.pdbx_strand_id
1 'polypeptide(L)'
;MNRSCIILCGGKSRRMGQDKAWLDFDGEPLLARILRIVSPVVSDVVIVASEYQRLPDLQQQHQVVIDLTPDSGPLGGVVTGIDALSDSHGPVFLCGCDHPFLSGGFLEALLDRMGDNDAVAVASNM
;
A
#
# COMPACT_ATOMS: atom_id res chain seq x y z
N MET A 1 8.41 -7.86 -15.87
CA MET A 1 9.23 -6.81 -15.21
C MET A 1 8.98 -6.91 -13.73
N ASN A 2 10.02 -6.79 -12.89
CA ASN A 2 9.82 -6.81 -11.44
C ASN A 2 9.13 -5.50 -11.03
N ARG A 3 7.89 -5.56 -10.53
CA ARG A 3 7.09 -4.40 -10.11
C ARG A 3 6.65 -4.67 -8.69
N SER A 4 6.74 -3.68 -7.81
CA SER A 4 6.44 -3.90 -6.39
C SER A 4 5.38 -2.91 -5.91
N CYS A 5 4.68 -3.25 -4.84
CA CYS A 5 3.73 -2.36 -4.19
C CYS A 5 4.01 -2.23 -2.70
N ILE A 6 4.00 -1.00 -2.20
CA ILE A 6 4.01 -0.70 -0.77
C ILE A 6 2.63 -0.17 -0.39
N ILE A 7 1.96 -0.86 0.53
CA ILE A 7 0.66 -0.46 1.07
C ILE A 7 0.86 0.11 2.47
N LEU A 8 0.62 1.41 2.63
CA LEU A 8 0.67 2.12 3.91
C LEU A 8 -0.65 1.93 4.67
N CYS A 9 -0.66 0.92 5.54
CA CYS A 9 -1.78 0.64 6.44
C CYS A 9 -1.71 1.45 7.73
N GLY A 10 -0.50 1.88 8.13
CA GLY A 10 -0.22 2.58 9.37
C GLY A 10 -1.04 3.86 9.63
N GLY A 11 -1.00 4.30 10.89
CA GLY A 11 -1.66 5.51 11.37
C GLY A 11 -2.67 5.23 12.48
N LYS A 12 -3.08 6.28 13.19
CA LYS A 12 -3.89 6.15 14.43
C LYS A 12 -5.39 5.92 14.18
N SER A 13 -5.83 5.89 12.93
CA SER A 13 -7.25 5.76 12.50
C SER A 13 -8.27 6.62 13.27
N ARG A 14 -7.83 7.75 13.87
CA ARG A 14 -8.61 8.54 14.84
C ARG A 14 -9.94 9.05 14.29
N ARG A 15 -9.98 9.38 13.00
CA ARG A 15 -11.21 9.86 12.33
C ARG A 15 -12.21 8.74 12.05
N MET A 16 -11.73 7.51 11.88
CA MET A 16 -12.55 6.36 11.47
C MET A 16 -13.08 5.55 12.67
N GLY A 17 -12.53 5.77 13.87
CA GLY A 17 -12.97 5.10 15.10
C GLY A 17 -12.60 3.61 15.19
N GLN A 18 -12.11 3.01 14.11
CA GLN A 18 -11.61 1.64 14.00
C GLN A 18 -10.44 1.57 13.02
N ASP A 19 -9.67 0.48 13.06
CA ASP A 19 -8.54 0.28 12.14
C ASP A 19 -9.01 0.31 10.68
N LYS A 20 -8.50 1.28 9.90
CA LYS A 20 -8.95 1.48 8.51
C LYS A 20 -8.82 0.25 7.62
N ALA A 21 -7.86 -0.65 7.91
CA ALA A 21 -7.67 -1.90 7.20
C ALA A 21 -8.89 -2.84 7.27
N TRP A 22 -9.71 -2.72 8.33
CA TRP A 22 -10.92 -3.50 8.57
C TRP A 22 -12.21 -2.82 8.12
N LEU A 23 -12.16 -1.56 7.67
CA LEU A 23 -13.36 -0.90 7.17
C LEU A 23 -13.96 -1.74 6.05
N ASP A 24 -15.25 -2.03 6.16
CA ASP A 24 -15.98 -2.75 5.13
C ASP A 24 -16.27 -1.80 3.96
N PHE A 25 -15.98 -2.27 2.75
CA PHE A 25 -16.40 -1.63 1.53
C PHE A 25 -16.96 -2.68 0.58
N ASP A 26 -18.28 -2.69 0.45
CA ASP A 26 -19.01 -3.64 -0.39
C ASP A 26 -18.82 -5.11 0.05
N GLY A 27 -18.82 -5.35 1.37
CA GLY A 27 -18.67 -6.68 1.96
C GLY A 27 -17.23 -7.21 2.02
N GLU A 28 -16.24 -6.37 1.73
CA GLU A 28 -14.81 -6.70 1.72
C GLU A 28 -14.02 -5.71 2.58
N PRO A 29 -13.13 -6.16 3.49
CA PRO A 29 -12.22 -5.27 4.20
C PRO A 29 -11.35 -4.46 3.24
N LEU A 30 -11.16 -3.16 3.50
CA LEU A 30 -10.39 -2.28 2.61
C LEU A 30 -9.01 -2.83 2.26
N LEU A 31 -8.26 -3.39 3.22
CA LEU A 31 -6.95 -3.96 2.91
C LEU A 31 -7.04 -5.17 1.98
N ALA A 32 -7.99 -6.08 2.22
CA ALA A 32 -8.22 -7.24 1.36
C ALA A 32 -8.56 -6.81 -0.07
N ARG A 33 -9.41 -5.78 -0.20
CA ARG A 33 -9.76 -5.18 -1.49
C ARG A 33 -8.54 -4.64 -2.24
N ILE A 34 -7.70 -3.85 -1.58
CA ILE A 34 -6.49 -3.31 -2.21
C ILE A 34 -5.56 -4.44 -2.65
N LEU A 35 -5.33 -5.45 -1.81
CA LEU A 35 -4.52 -6.61 -2.15
C LEU A 35 -5.04 -7.33 -3.39
N ARG A 36 -6.34 -7.63 -3.43
CA ARG A 36 -6.99 -8.24 -4.60
C ARG A 36 -6.79 -7.43 -5.89
N ILE A 37 -6.72 -6.11 -5.80
CA ILE A 37 -6.51 -5.22 -6.95
C ILE A 37 -5.04 -5.15 -7.37
N VAL A 38 -4.10 -5.06 -6.42
CA VAL A 38 -2.68 -4.85 -6.74
C VAL A 38 -1.95 -6.15 -7.09
N SER A 39 -2.26 -7.25 -6.40
CA SER A 39 -1.52 -8.52 -6.53
C SER A 39 -1.46 -9.10 -7.94
N PRO A 40 -2.46 -8.93 -8.83
CA PRO A 40 -2.34 -9.36 -10.22
C PRO A 40 -1.37 -8.52 -11.09
N VAL A 41 -1.01 -7.31 -10.65
CA VAL A 41 -0.24 -6.33 -11.45
C VAL A 41 1.23 -6.26 -11.02
N VAL A 42 1.53 -6.63 -9.78
CA VAL A 42 2.88 -6.57 -9.18
C VAL A 42 3.35 -7.96 -8.77
N SER A 43 4.67 -8.15 -8.72
CA SER A 43 5.29 -9.40 -8.27
C SER A 43 5.37 -9.49 -6.76
N ASP A 44 5.60 -8.35 -6.08
CA ASP A 44 5.80 -8.30 -4.63
C ASP A 44 4.94 -7.21 -3.98
N VAL A 45 4.40 -7.51 -2.80
CA VAL A 45 3.62 -6.57 -2.00
C VAL A 45 4.15 -6.53 -0.56
N VAL A 46 4.51 -5.32 -0.11
CA VAL A 46 4.87 -5.02 1.27
C VAL A 46 3.75 -4.22 1.92
N ILE A 47 3.25 -4.72 3.04
CA ILE A 47 2.24 -4.06 3.87
C ILE A 47 2.94 -3.44 5.06
N VAL A 48 2.84 -2.13 5.19
CA VAL A 48 3.44 -1.39 6.32
C VAL A 48 2.36 -1.05 7.33
N ALA A 49 2.41 -1.71 8.48
CA ALA A 49 1.47 -1.53 9.58
C ALA A 49 2.13 -0.84 10.77
N SER A 50 1.34 -0.26 11.67
CA SER A 50 1.86 0.17 12.97
C SER A 50 1.86 -0.98 13.98
N GLU A 51 2.68 -0.89 15.03
CA GLU A 51 2.86 -1.93 16.06
C GLU A 51 1.55 -2.46 16.66
N TYR A 52 0.56 -1.58 16.86
CA TYR A 52 -0.71 -1.93 17.51
C TYR A 52 -1.83 -2.30 16.55
N GLN A 53 -1.56 -2.25 15.25
CA GLN A 53 -2.59 -2.40 14.24
C GLN A 53 -2.90 -3.86 13.97
N ARG A 54 -4.20 -4.20 14.01
CA ARG A 54 -4.65 -5.54 13.66
C ARG A 54 -5.03 -5.54 12.20
N LEU A 55 -4.46 -6.46 11.42
CA LEU A 55 -4.81 -6.64 10.02
C LEU A 55 -5.88 -7.74 9.87
N PRO A 56 -6.76 -7.65 8.86
CA PRO A 56 -7.63 -8.75 8.48
C PRO A 56 -6.83 -10.01 8.12
N ASP A 57 -7.50 -11.16 8.16
CA ASP A 57 -6.92 -12.40 7.64
C ASP A 57 -6.69 -12.25 6.14
N LEU A 58 -5.41 -12.20 5.77
CA LEU A 58 -4.99 -12.06 4.40
C LEU A 58 -4.77 -13.49 3.90
N GLN A 59 -5.71 -14.01 3.10
CA GLN A 59 -5.70 -15.40 2.62
C GLN A 59 -4.44 -15.81 1.85
N GLN A 60 -3.54 -14.87 1.59
CA GLN A 60 -2.25 -15.04 0.91
C GLN A 60 -1.10 -14.58 1.82
N GLN A 61 0.06 -15.21 1.67
CA GLN A 61 1.27 -14.76 2.35
C GLN A 61 1.76 -13.46 1.71
N HIS A 62 1.48 -12.34 2.37
CA HIS A 62 2.08 -11.05 2.05
C HIS A 62 3.14 -10.69 3.10
N GLN A 63 4.16 -9.94 2.70
CA GLN A 63 5.15 -9.43 3.63
C GLN A 63 4.54 -8.28 4.42
N VAL A 64 4.38 -8.47 5.74
CA VAL A 64 3.92 -7.42 6.65
C VAL A 64 5.12 -6.95 7.47
N VAL A 65 5.38 -5.65 7.45
CA VAL A 65 6.43 -5.00 8.24
C VAL A 65 5.83 -3.94 9.15
N ILE A 66 6.48 -3.72 10.29
CA ILE A 66 6.04 -2.76 11.29
C ILE A 66 6.86 -1.48 11.15
N ASP A 67 6.18 -0.35 10.95
CA ASP A 67 6.78 0.97 11.07
C ASP A 67 7.00 1.29 12.56
N LEU A 68 8.28 1.29 12.95
CA LEU A 68 8.73 1.57 14.32
C LEU A 68 9.06 3.05 14.54
N THR A 69 8.68 3.94 13.61
CA THR A 69 8.96 5.38 13.68
C THR A 69 7.67 6.16 14.00
N PRO A 70 7.16 6.06 15.24
CA PRO A 70 5.89 6.66 15.60
C PRO A 70 5.89 8.17 15.33
N ASP A 71 4.73 8.69 14.90
CA ASP A 71 4.48 10.12 14.70
C ASP A 71 5.35 10.82 13.63
N SER A 72 6.06 10.06 12.79
CA SER A 72 6.84 10.59 11.65
C SER A 72 6.01 10.80 10.37
N GLY A 73 4.69 10.65 10.48
CA GLY A 73 3.78 10.75 9.35
C GLY A 73 3.98 9.63 8.30
N PRO A 74 3.44 9.79 7.09
CA PRO A 74 3.51 8.75 6.05
C PRO A 74 4.92 8.38 5.61
N LEU A 75 5.89 9.30 5.74
CA LEU A 75 7.27 9.09 5.24
C LEU A 75 8.01 8.00 6.01
N GLY A 76 7.78 7.85 7.32
CA GLY A 76 8.35 6.74 8.10
C GLY A 76 7.96 5.39 7.51
N GLY A 77 6.67 5.21 7.24
CA GLY A 77 6.16 4.01 6.60
C GLY A 77 6.70 3.81 5.17
N VAL A 78 6.94 4.87 4.41
CA VAL A 78 7.59 4.76 3.08
C VAL A 78 9.00 4.19 3.21
N VAL A 79 9.82 4.74 4.12
CA VAL A 79 11.19 4.27 4.38
C VAL A 79 11.18 2.80 4.80
N THR A 80 10.35 2.46 5.79
CA THR A 80 10.20 1.06 6.24
C THR A 80 9.76 0.13 5.11
N GLY A 81 8.86 0.57 4.26
CA GLY A 81 8.40 -0.21 3.10
C GLY A 81 9.51 -0.44 2.09
N ILE A 82 10.32 0.59 1.79
CA ILE A 82 11.44 0.49 0.84
C ILE A 82 12.54 -0.41 1.40
N ASP A 83 12.90 -0.29 2.68
CA ASP A 83 13.92 -1.13 3.33
C ASP A 83 13.52 -2.62 3.37
N ALA A 84 12.23 -2.91 3.28
CA ALA A 84 11.68 -4.26 3.29
C ALA A 84 11.62 -4.92 1.92
N LEU A 85 11.74 -4.14 0.84
CA LEU A 85 11.83 -4.65 -0.52
C LEU A 85 13.20 -5.36 -0.71
N SER A 86 13.25 -6.44 -1.50
CA SER A 86 14.51 -7.12 -1.90
C SER A 86 15.54 -6.20 -2.60
N ASP A 87 16.73 -6.66 -3.00
CA ASP A 87 17.74 -5.74 -3.58
C ASP A 87 17.49 -5.37 -5.07
N SER A 88 16.55 -6.04 -5.73
CA SER A 88 16.27 -5.82 -7.16
C SER A 88 14.80 -5.49 -7.37
N HIS A 89 14.47 -4.20 -7.47
CA HIS A 89 13.11 -3.74 -7.81
C HIS A 89 13.12 -2.93 -9.08
N GLY A 90 12.08 -3.12 -9.90
CA GLY A 90 11.68 -2.11 -10.86
C GLY A 90 10.82 -1.04 -10.18
N PRO A 91 9.85 -0.45 -10.91
CA PRO A 91 9.03 0.61 -10.33
C PRO A 91 8.19 0.12 -9.15
N VAL A 92 8.12 0.95 -8.11
CA VAL A 92 7.37 0.70 -6.87
C VAL A 92 6.12 1.57 -6.84
N PHE A 93 4.96 0.94 -6.73
CA PHE A 93 3.71 1.66 -6.50
C PHE A 93 3.47 1.86 -5.01
N LEU A 94 3.26 3.11 -4.60
CA LEU A 94 2.98 3.48 -3.22
C LEU A 94 1.51 3.89 -3.08
N CYS A 95 0.76 3.27 -2.16
CA CYS A 95 -0.61 3.66 -1.85
C CYS A 95 -0.98 3.45 -0.38
N GLY A 96 -2.02 4.13 0.10
CA GLY A 96 -2.70 3.75 1.34
C GLY A 96 -3.63 2.54 1.15
N CYS A 97 -4.07 1.91 2.25
CA CYS A 97 -5.14 0.91 2.16
C CYS A 97 -6.55 1.54 2.01
N ASP A 98 -6.67 2.85 2.17
CA ASP A 98 -7.92 3.62 2.16
C ASP A 98 -8.30 4.23 0.80
N HIS A 99 -7.89 3.58 -0.30
CA HIS A 99 -8.27 3.94 -1.67
C HIS A 99 -9.29 2.95 -2.26
N PRO A 100 -10.56 2.90 -1.78
CA PRO A 100 -11.53 1.87 -2.20
C PRO A 100 -11.86 1.86 -3.69
N PHE A 101 -11.62 2.98 -4.37
CA PHE A 101 -11.85 3.17 -5.81
C PHE A 101 -10.61 2.94 -6.67
N LEU A 102 -9.50 2.46 -6.08
CA LEU A 102 -8.33 2.05 -6.86
C LEU A 102 -8.76 0.99 -7.91
N SER A 103 -8.13 1.04 -9.09
CA SER A 103 -8.35 0.04 -10.14
C SER A 103 -7.01 -0.46 -10.68
N GLY A 104 -6.98 -1.71 -11.14
CA GLY A 104 -5.78 -2.30 -11.75
C GLY A 104 -5.32 -1.50 -12.98
N GLY A 105 -6.24 -1.04 -13.82
CA GLY A 105 -5.90 -0.21 -14.99
C GLY A 105 -5.28 1.14 -14.63
N PHE A 106 -5.68 1.76 -13.53
CA PHE A 106 -5.03 2.99 -13.05
C PHE A 106 -3.61 2.72 -12.54
N LEU A 107 -3.44 1.63 -11.79
CA LEU A 107 -2.13 1.17 -11.31
C LEU A 107 -1.18 0.89 -12.48
N GLU A 108 -1.61 0.11 -13.47
CA GLU A 108 -0.86 -0.19 -14.69
C GLU A 108 -0.47 1.09 -15.43
N ALA A 109 -1.43 1.99 -15.64
CA ALA A 109 -1.20 3.25 -16.32
C ALA A 109 -0.16 4.15 -15.64
N LEU A 110 -0.03 4.10 -14.31
CA LEU A 110 1.01 4.83 -13.58
C LEU A 110 2.36 4.14 -13.67
N LEU A 111 2.40 2.82 -13.48
CA LEU A 111 3.63 2.05 -13.58
C LEU A 111 4.24 2.13 -14.99
N ASP A 112 3.42 2.14 -16.03
CA ASP A 112 3.88 2.29 -17.42
C ASP A 112 4.41 3.70 -17.73
N ARG A 113 3.99 4.72 -16.96
CA ARG A 113 4.50 6.09 -17.09
C ARG A 113 5.83 6.31 -16.39
N MET A 114 6.29 5.39 -15.54
CA MET A 114 7.54 5.55 -14.82
C MET A 114 8.70 5.79 -15.79
N GLY A 115 8.86 4.96 -16.83
CA GLY A 115 9.95 5.13 -17.80
C GLY A 115 11.29 5.35 -17.11
N ASP A 116 11.98 6.45 -17.46
CA ASP A 116 13.23 6.90 -16.83
C ASP A 116 13.02 8.00 -15.76
N ASN A 117 11.77 8.26 -15.35
CA ASN A 117 11.46 9.24 -14.32
C ASN A 117 11.74 8.68 -12.93
N ASP A 118 12.18 9.55 -12.00
CA ASP A 118 12.37 9.17 -10.60
C ASP A 118 11.03 8.90 -9.88
N ALA A 119 9.97 9.62 -10.26
CA ALA A 119 8.64 9.47 -9.68
C ALA A 119 7.54 9.92 -10.64
N VAL A 120 6.39 9.25 -10.56
CA VAL A 120 5.13 9.67 -11.19
C VAL A 120 4.08 9.77 -10.10
N ALA A 121 3.41 10.92 -10.01
CA ALA A 121 2.35 11.17 -9.04
C ALA A 121 1.11 11.71 -9.73
N VAL A 122 -0.06 11.43 -9.16
CA VAL A 122 -1.33 11.99 -9.61
C VAL A 122 -1.68 13.18 -8.74
N ALA A 123 -1.78 14.35 -9.37
CA ALA A 123 -2.38 15.52 -8.75
C ALA A 123 -3.86 15.58 -9.16
N SER A 124 -4.76 15.59 -8.18
CA SER A 124 -6.16 15.95 -8.41
C SER A 124 -6.33 17.43 -8.17
N ASN A 125 -6.89 18.16 -9.13
CA ASN A 125 -7.44 19.48 -8.89
C ASN A 125 -8.77 19.29 -8.15
N MET A 126 -8.72 19.25 -6.82
CA MET A 126 -9.92 19.54 -6.02
C MET A 126 -10.15 21.05 -5.97
#